data_AF-Q7UN65-F1
#
_entry.id   AF-Q7UN65-F1
#
_cell.length_a   1.000
_cell.length_b   1.000
_cell.length_c   1.000
_cell.angle_alpha   90.00
_cell.angle_beta   90.00
_cell.angle_gamma   90.00
#
_symmetry.space_group_name_H-M   'P 1'
#
loop_
_entity.id
_entity.type
_entity.pdbx_description
1 polymer ?
#
loop_
_entity_poly.entity_id
_entity_poly.type
_entity_poly.pdbx_seq_one_letter_code
_entity_poly.pdbx_strand_id
1 'polypeptide(L)'
;MSLVSKDELLTTSMPHIGYVILKQFEATGGSQLSLTEITSNLKRKHITGYRPIMFALIFLHLAGIIEFRAPFVYKVHKSEVGAN
;
A
#
# COMPACT_ATOMS: atom_id res chain seq x y z
N MET A 1 0.09 -30.49 -6.63
CA MET A 1 0.07 -29.15 -5.99
C MET A 1 0.31 -28.12 -7.07
N SER A 2 -0.70 -27.36 -7.47
CA SER A 2 -0.49 -26.22 -8.38
C SER A 2 0.03 -25.06 -7.54
N LEU A 3 1.22 -24.54 -7.85
CA LEU A 3 1.80 -23.34 -7.21
C LEU A 3 1.06 -22.05 -7.61
N VAL A 4 0.15 -22.15 -8.58
CA VAL A 4 -0.65 -21.03 -9.07
C VAL A 4 -2.12 -21.45 -9.03
N SER A 5 -2.86 -20.85 -8.09
CA SER A 5 -4.31 -20.88 -8.12
C SER A 5 -4.77 -20.05 -9.31
N LYS A 6 -5.33 -20.70 -10.34
CA LYS A 6 -5.83 -20.02 -11.56
C LYS A 6 -6.93 -18.99 -11.28
N ASP A 7 -7.48 -18.99 -10.05
CA ASP A 7 -8.66 -18.23 -9.66
C ASP A 7 -8.41 -17.22 -8.52
N GLU A 8 -7.16 -17.05 -8.07
CA GLU A 8 -6.88 -15.97 -7.11
C GLU A 8 -6.93 -14.65 -7.90
N LEU A 9 -8.03 -13.90 -7.71
CA LEU A 9 -8.22 -12.58 -8.29
C LEU A 9 -6.96 -11.75 -8.03
N LEU A 10 -6.19 -11.44 -9.08
CA LEU A 10 -4.95 -10.65 -8.97
C LEU A 10 -5.16 -9.32 -8.23
N THR A 11 -6.41 -8.83 -8.22
CA THR A 11 -6.86 -7.64 -7.50
C THR A 11 -6.80 -7.75 -5.97
N THR A 12 -6.73 -8.95 -5.41
CA THR A 12 -6.58 -9.18 -3.96
C THR A 12 -5.14 -9.49 -3.55
N SER A 13 -4.22 -9.57 -4.51
CA SER A 13 -2.81 -9.84 -4.24
C SER A 13 -2.13 -8.67 -3.51
N MET A 14 -1.19 -8.98 -2.61
CA MET A 14 -0.45 -7.96 -1.85
C MET A 14 0.26 -6.92 -2.75
N PRO A 15 0.95 -7.31 -3.85
CA PRO A 15 1.56 -6.33 -4.75
C PRO A 15 0.54 -5.39 -5.41
N HIS A 16 -0.62 -5.91 -5.81
CA HIS A 16 -1.66 -5.09 -6.41
C HIS A 16 -2.24 -4.09 -5.41
N ILE A 17 -2.54 -4.53 -4.19
CA ILE A 17 -3.05 -3.65 -3.13
C ILE A 17 -2.00 -2.58 -2.79
N GLY A 18 -0.73 -2.96 -2.68
CA GLY A 18 0.37 -2.02 -2.48
C GLY A 18 0.45 -0.97 -3.59
N TYR A 19 0.34 -1.39 -4.86
CA TYR A 19 0.27 -0.47 -6.00
C TYR A 19 -0.90 0.52 -5.88
N VAL A 20 -2.09 0.05 -5.50
CA VAL A 20 -3.28 0.91 -5.35
C VAL A 20 -3.06 1.97 -4.26
N ILE A 21 -2.42 1.60 -3.14
CA ILE A 21 -2.06 2.52 -2.06
C ILE A 21 -1.08 3.59 -2.56
N LEU A 22 -0.02 3.19 -3.27
CA LEU A 22 0.97 4.13 -3.83
C LEU A 22 0.35 5.09 -4.85
N LYS A 23 -0.55 4.59 -5.69
CA LYS A 23 -1.31 5.41 -6.65
C LYS A 23 -2.19 6.45 -5.94
N GLN A 24 -2.70 6.14 -4.76
CA GLN A 24 -3.46 7.11 -3.96
C GLN A 24 -2.58 8.25 -3.43
N PHE A 25 -1.35 7.96 -3.00
CA PHE A 25 -0.38 9.01 -2.64
C PHE A 25 -0.10 9.93 -3.82
N GLU A 26 0.10 9.37 -5.02
CA GLU A 26 0.32 10.16 -6.25
C GLU A 26 -0.88 11.03 -6.60
N ALA A 27 -2.09 10.47 -6.56
CA ALA A 27 -3.32 11.18 -6.93
C ALA A 27 -3.67 12.34 -5.98
N THR A 28 -3.26 12.25 -4.72
CA THR A 28 -3.54 13.30 -3.72
C THR A 28 -2.45 14.35 -3.66
N GLY A 29 -1.29 14.13 -4.31
CA GLY A 29 -0.10 14.97 -4.17
C GLY A 29 0.43 15.07 -2.73
N GLY A 30 -0.09 14.23 -1.83
CA GLY A 30 0.20 14.27 -0.40
C GLY A 30 1.36 13.37 -0.03
N SER A 31 2.14 13.79 0.96
CA SER A 31 3.17 12.95 1.59
C SER A 31 2.60 12.00 2.65
N GLN A 32 1.32 12.16 3.02
CA GLN A 32 0.64 11.37 4.04
C GLN A 32 -0.80 11.02 3.64
N LEU A 33 -1.27 9.87 4.12
CA LEU A 33 -2.67 9.44 4.05
C LEU A 33 -3.07 8.84 5.39
N SER A 34 -4.26 9.12 5.89
CA SER A 34 -4.81 8.42 7.05
C SER A 34 -5.17 6.97 6.70
N LEU A 35 -5.12 6.07 7.69
CA LEU A 35 -5.56 4.68 7.50
C LEU A 35 -7.03 4.59 7.01
N THR A 36 -7.88 5.53 7.41
CA THR A 36 -9.28 5.59 6.98
C THR A 36 -9.42 6.03 5.53
N GLU A 37 -8.60 6.97 5.06
CA GLU A 37 -8.55 7.35 3.63
C GLU A 37 -8.07 6.21 2.76
N ILE A 38 -7.04 5.48 3.21
CA ILE A 38 -6.51 4.30 2.51
C ILE A 38 -7.60 3.22 2.40
N THR A 39 -8.17 2.82 3.53
CA THR A 39 -9.20 1.77 3.57
C THR A 39 -10.46 2.18 2.79
N SER A 40 -10.87 3.44 2.84
CA SER A 40 -12.01 3.95 2.06
C SER A 40 -11.75 3.91 0.54
N ASN A 41 -10.53 4.23 0.10
CA ASN A 41 -10.16 4.13 -1.32
C ASN A 41 -10.17 2.69 -1.83
N LEU A 42 -9.59 1.78 -1.04
CA LEU A 42 -9.57 0.36 -1.33
C LEU A 42 -10.99 -0.22 -1.40
N LYS A 43 -11.87 0.19 -0.48
CA LYS A 43 -13.29 -0.21 -0.47
C LYS A 43 -14.02 0.22 -1.74
N ARG A 44 -13.77 1.44 -2.24
CA ARG A 44 -14.32 1.92 -3.53
C ARG A 44 -13.82 1.12 -4.74
N LYS A 45 -12.72 0.38 -4.60
CA LYS A 45 -12.14 -0.52 -5.62
C LYS A 45 -12.46 -1.99 -5.37
N HIS A 46 -13.45 -2.28 -4.52
CA HIS A 46 -13.85 -3.64 -4.13
C HIS A 46 -12.77 -4.44 -3.38
N ILE A 47 -11.76 -3.78 -2.83
CA ILE A 47 -10.73 -4.37 -1.97
C ILE A 47 -11.16 -4.15 -0.51
N THR A 48 -11.85 -5.14 0.06
CA THR A 48 -12.44 -5.06 1.42
C THR A 48 -11.77 -5.99 2.43
N GLY A 49 -10.90 -6.90 1.97
CA GLY A 49 -10.25 -7.89 2.81
C GLY A 49 -9.23 -7.26 3.76
N TYR A 50 -9.47 -7.34 5.07
CA TYR A 50 -8.57 -6.78 6.08
C TYR A 50 -7.15 -7.37 6.03
N ARG A 51 -7.02 -8.70 5.94
CA ARG A 51 -5.71 -9.37 5.94
C ARG A 51 -4.84 -8.97 4.75
N PRO A 52 -5.33 -9.01 3.49
CA PRO A 52 -4.56 -8.53 2.34
C PRO A 52 -4.11 -7.07 2.47
N ILE A 53 -4.98 -6.18 2.97
CA ILE A 53 -4.65 -4.77 3.19
C ILE A 53 -3.54 -4.62 4.23
N MET A 54 -3.68 -5.29 5.36
CA MET A 54 -2.67 -5.33 6.42
C MET A 54 -1.32 -5.83 5.91
N PHE A 55 -1.30 -6.93 5.15
CA PHE A 55 -0.05 -7.46 4.63
C PHE A 55 0.58 -6.56 3.57
N ALA A 56 -0.21 -5.92 2.70
CA ALA A 56 0.32 -4.93 1.77
C ALA A 56 0.94 -3.72 2.49
N LEU A 57 0.29 -3.25 3.55
CA LEU A 57 0.79 -2.18 4.41
C LEU A 57 2.09 -2.58 5.13
N ILE A 58 2.15 -3.76 5.73
CA ILE A 58 3.37 -4.29 6.35
C ILE A 58 4.48 -4.45 5.31
N PHE A 59 4.18 -4.99 4.13
CA PHE A 59 5.13 -5.16 3.05
C PHE A 59 5.75 -3.84 2.61
N LEU A 60 4.93 -2.81 2.34
CA LEU A 60 5.42 -1.48 1.95
C LEU A 60 6.29 -0.84 3.05
N HIS A 61 5.96 -1.09 4.31
CA HIS A 61 6.74 -0.58 5.44
C HIS A 61 8.09 -1.27 5.57
N LEU A 62 8.12 -2.61 5.49
CA LEU A 62 9.36 -3.38 5.52
C LEU A 62 10.26 -3.06 4.31
N ALA A 63 9.67 -2.72 3.16
CA ALA A 63 10.39 -2.25 1.98
C ALA A 63 10.95 -0.83 2.13
N GLY A 64 10.69 -0.13 3.24
CA GLY A 64 11.12 1.26 3.45
C GLY A 64 10.42 2.27 2.56
N ILE A 65 9.25 1.93 2.01
CA ILE A 65 8.48 2.80 1.10
C ILE A 65 7.53 3.69 1.90
N ILE A 66 7.00 3.19 3.01
CA ILE A 66 6.11 3.93 3.90
C ILE A 66 6.52 3.83 5.37
N GLU A 67 6.11 4.81 6.15
CA GLU A 67 6.27 4.83 7.60
C GLU A 67 4.90 5.00 8.29
N PHE A 68 4.64 4.19 9.31
CA PHE A 68 3.44 4.33 10.14
C PHE A 68 3.67 5.32 11.26
N ARG A 69 2.89 6.40 11.26
CA ARG A 69 2.80 7.33 12.39
C ARG A 69 1.32 7.58 12.64
N ALA A 70 0.73 6.69 13.43
CA ALA A 70 -0.72 6.62 13.63
C ALA A 70 -1.32 8.00 13.98
N PRO A 71 -2.47 8.37 13.39
CA PRO A 71 -3.34 7.58 12.52
C PRO A 71 -2.96 7.60 11.02
N PHE A 72 -1.78 8.12 10.69
CA PHE A 72 -1.32 8.36 9.32
C PHE A 72 -0.26 7.37 8.86
N VAL A 73 -0.15 7.28 7.54
CA VAL A 73 0.87 6.58 6.77
C VAL A 73 1.58 7.62 5.93
N TYR A 74 2.91 7.69 6.07
CA TYR A 74 3.75 8.63 5.35
C TYR A 74 4.50 7.91 4.23
N LYS A 75 4.62 8.52 3.06
CA LYS A 75 5.53 8.05 2.02
C LYS A 75 6.96 8.44 2.41
N VAL A 76 7.87 7.48 2.41
CA VAL A 76 9.29 7.75 2.66
C VAL A 76 9.86 8.42 1.42
N HIS A 77 10.31 9.67 1.56
CA HIS A 77 11.12 10.32 0.55
C HIS A 77 12.55 9.80 0.72
N LYS A 78 13.08 9.10 -0.29
CA LYS A 78 14.50 8.80 -0.31
C LYS A 78 15.22 10.13 -0.52
N SER A 79 15.75 10.73 0.55
CA SER A 79 16.74 11.79 0.39
C SER A 79 17.94 11.17 -0.32
N GLU A 80 18.25 11.67 -1.51
CA GLU A 80 19.53 11.40 -2.15
C GLU A 80 20.62 12.04 -1.27
N VAL A 81 21.12 11.29 -0.29
CA VAL A 81 22.29 11.70 0.50
C VAL A 81 23.44 10.79 0.10
N GLY A 82 24.42 11.38 -0.59
CA GLY A 82 25.77 10.83 -0.66
C GLY A 82 26.38 10.66 -2.05
N ALA A 83 26.40 11.70 -2.88
CA ALA A 83 27.45 11.87 -3.89
C ALA A 83 28.05 13.27 -3.70
N ASN A 84 28.92 13.40 -2.69
CA ASN A 84 29.87 14.49 -2.55
C ASN A 84 31.19 13.87 -2.11
#